data_AF-A0A2V5ZFV5-F1
#
_entry.id   AF-A0A2V5ZFV5-F1
#
_cell.length_a   1.000
_cell.length_b   1.000
_cell.length_c   1.000
_cell.angle_alpha   90.00
_cell.angle_beta   90.00
_cell.angle_gamma   90.00
#
_symmetry.space_group_name_H-M   'P 1'
#
loop_
_entity.id
_entity.type
_entity.pdbx_description
1 polymer ?
#
loop_
_entity_poly.entity_id
_entity_poly.type
_entity_poly.pdbx_seq_one_letter_code
_entity_poly.pdbx_strand_id
1 'polypeptide(L)'
;MLVRLTLILAVCAVSVAAAEEAPSCNGSVSPSELAEITSVIREVTSEPIEHFGRCRDGTVSIRTFQSSPPRSARADGGGQIFRLRKDDGKWKIIKRVFYAT
;
A
#
# COMPACT_ATOMS: atom_id res chain seq x y z
N MET A 1 -25.37 14.61 53.11
CA MET A 1 -24.76 13.51 52.33
C MET A 1 -24.97 13.79 50.85
N LEU A 2 -23.90 14.16 50.13
CA LEU A 2 -23.91 14.47 48.68
C LEU A 2 -23.17 13.33 47.98
N VAL A 3 -23.89 12.50 47.22
CA VAL A 3 -23.29 11.39 46.46
C VAL A 3 -22.76 11.94 45.14
N ARG A 4 -21.43 12.01 45.01
CA ARG A 4 -20.72 12.35 43.78
C ARG A 4 -20.68 11.10 42.88
N LEU A 5 -21.57 11.04 41.89
CA LEU A 5 -21.56 9.99 40.85
C LEU A 5 -20.94 10.58 39.58
N THR A 6 -19.61 10.58 39.49
CA THR A 6 -18.91 10.89 38.23
C THR A 6 -18.94 9.65 37.34
N LEU A 7 -19.88 9.64 36.40
CA LEU A 7 -19.94 8.62 35.35
C LEU A 7 -18.79 8.87 34.36
N ILE A 8 -17.77 8.02 34.42
CA ILE A 8 -16.72 7.93 33.41
C ILE A 8 -17.33 7.19 32.21
N LEU A 9 -17.60 7.88 31.11
CA LEU A 9 -17.81 7.23 29.81
C LEU A 9 -16.57 7.47 28.95
N ALA A 10 -15.60 6.57 29.11
CA ALA A 10 -14.54 6.35 28.14
C ALA A 10 -15.15 5.69 26.90
N VAL A 11 -15.55 6.48 25.91
CA VAL A 11 -15.81 5.95 24.57
C VAL A 11 -14.50 6.06 23.80
N CYS A 12 -13.72 4.97 23.83
CA CYS A 12 -12.71 4.73 22.82
C CYS A 12 -13.41 4.74 21.46
N ALA A 13 -13.25 5.82 20.69
CA ALA A 13 -13.53 5.82 19.27
C ALA A 13 -12.51 4.88 18.61
N VAL A 14 -12.89 3.61 18.45
CA VAL A 14 -12.15 2.68 17.60
C VAL A 14 -12.35 3.16 16.16
N SER A 15 -11.45 4.02 15.68
CA SER A 15 -11.39 4.39 14.27
C SER A 15 -11.12 3.12 13.47
N VAL A 16 -12.16 2.62 12.80
CA VAL A 16 -12.06 1.54 11.82
C VAL A 16 -11.03 1.97 10.79
N ALA A 17 -9.95 1.19 10.67
CA ALA A 17 -9.02 1.32 9.55
C ALA A 17 -9.80 0.99 8.28
N ALA A 18 -10.25 2.03 7.58
CA ALA A 18 -10.80 1.90 6.25
C ALA A 18 -9.80 1.10 5.41
N ALA A 19 -10.29 0.11 4.67
CA ALA A 19 -9.55 -0.51 3.60
C ALA A 19 -9.08 0.62 2.68
N GLU A 20 -7.82 1.05 2.83
CA GLU A 20 -7.26 2.13 2.03
C GLU A 20 -7.24 1.62 0.60
N GLU A 21 -8.23 2.07 -0.17
CA GLU A 21 -8.30 1.86 -1.60
C GLU A 21 -6.96 2.32 -2.16
N ALA A 22 -6.23 1.40 -2.78
CA ALA A 22 -4.91 1.70 -3.27
C ALA A 22 -5.03 2.84 -4.28
N PRO A 23 -4.48 4.04 -3.99
CA PRO A 23 -4.78 5.22 -4.78
C PRO A 23 -4.34 4.98 -6.22
N SER A 24 -5.24 5.28 -7.16
CA SER A 24 -4.92 5.24 -8.58
C SER A 24 -3.94 6.37 -8.88
N CYS A 25 -2.71 5.97 -9.17
CA CYS A 25 -1.64 6.88 -9.51
C CYS A 25 -1.49 6.86 -11.03
N ASN A 26 -2.01 7.89 -11.70
CA ASN A 26 -2.08 7.94 -13.16
C ASN A 26 -0.98 8.81 -13.80
N GLY A 27 0.00 9.28 -13.02
CA GLY A 27 1.12 10.05 -13.53
C GLY A 27 2.13 9.18 -14.27
N SER A 28 2.88 9.78 -15.19
CA SER A 28 3.93 9.09 -15.94
C SER A 28 5.15 8.76 -15.07
N VAL A 29 5.77 7.63 -15.38
CA VAL A 29 7.05 7.19 -14.83
C VAL A 29 8.01 7.05 -16.00
N SER A 30 9.20 7.64 -15.90
CA SER A 30 10.17 7.56 -16.99
C SER A 30 10.73 6.13 -17.12
N PRO A 31 11.19 5.71 -18.32
CA PRO A 31 11.73 4.35 -18.50
C PRO A 31 12.93 4.02 -17.60
N SER A 32 13.80 5.02 -17.34
CA SER A 32 14.95 4.86 -16.45
C SER A 32 14.51 4.63 -15.00
N GLU A 33 13.57 5.41 -14.51
CA GLU A 33 13.02 5.23 -13.16
C GLU A 33 12.29 3.89 -13.02
N LEU A 34 11.55 3.49 -14.06
CA LEU A 34 10.86 2.19 -14.06
C LEU A 34 11.85 1.02 -13.97
N ALA A 35 12.99 1.10 -14.67
CA ALA A 35 14.04 0.08 -14.58
C ALA A 35 14.62 -0.02 -13.16
N GLU A 36 14.94 1.11 -12.53
CA GLU A 36 15.43 1.14 -11.14
C GLU A 36 14.38 0.58 -10.16
N ILE A 37 13.12 1.03 -10.27
CA ILE A 37 12.02 0.57 -9.42
C ILE A 37 11.77 -0.93 -9.60
N THR A 38 11.82 -1.42 -10.84
CA THR A 38 11.64 -2.85 -11.12
C THR A 38 12.74 -3.68 -10.45
N SER A 39 13.98 -3.20 -10.42
CA SER A 39 15.06 -3.86 -9.66
C SER A 39 14.70 -4.00 -8.18
N VAL A 40 14.25 -2.91 -7.55
CA VAL A 40 13.85 -2.90 -6.13
C VAL A 40 12.67 -3.85 -5.87
N ILE A 41 11.69 -3.91 -6.77
CA ILE A 41 10.53 -4.80 -6.62
C ILE A 41 10.96 -6.27 -6.75
N ARG A 42 11.87 -6.58 -7.68
CA ARG A 42 12.39 -7.94 -7.91
C ARG A 42 13.17 -8.50 -6.72
N GLU A 43 13.75 -7.65 -5.88
CA GLU A 43 14.38 -8.07 -4.62
C GLU A 43 13.38 -8.66 -3.62
N VAL A 44 12.09 -8.33 -3.77
CA VAL A 44 11.05 -8.73 -2.82
C VAL A 44 10.04 -9.70 -3.42
N THR A 45 9.77 -9.59 -4.71
CA THR A 45 8.77 -10.42 -5.39
C THR A 45 9.22 -10.75 -6.80
N SER A 46 9.07 -12.01 -7.21
CA SER A 46 9.31 -12.46 -8.58
C SER A 46 8.10 -12.26 -9.51
N GLU A 47 7.00 -11.74 -8.96
CA GLU A 47 5.75 -11.57 -9.68
C GLU A 47 5.81 -10.46 -10.75
N PRO A 48 5.04 -10.61 -11.84
CA PRO A 48 4.99 -9.60 -12.89
C PRO A 48 4.33 -8.30 -12.39
N ILE A 49 4.85 -7.18 -12.89
CA ILE A 49 4.22 -5.86 -12.70
C ILE A 49 3.04 -5.75 -13.68
N GLU A 50 1.85 -5.53 -13.16
CA GLU A 50 0.63 -5.33 -13.96
C GLU A 50 0.43 -3.85 -14.31
N HIS A 51 0.67 -2.98 -13.32
CA HIS A 51 0.40 -1.56 -13.45
C HIS A 51 1.38 -0.75 -12.62
N PHE A 52 1.72 0.44 -13.11
CA PHE A 52 2.53 1.40 -12.40
C PHE A 52 2.07 2.81 -12.69
N GLY A 53 2.31 3.71 -11.75
CA GLY A 53 2.16 5.14 -12.03
C GLY A 53 2.56 6.04 -10.89
N ARG A 54 2.81 7.30 -11.25
CA ARG A 54 3.25 8.35 -10.33
C ARG A 54 2.05 9.00 -9.66
N CYS A 55 2.13 9.12 -8.35
CA CYS A 55 1.13 9.73 -7.50
C CYS A 55 1.39 11.25 -7.38
N ARG A 56 0.38 12.03 -6.99
CA ARG A 56 0.52 13.50 -6.82
C ARG A 56 1.53 13.90 -5.74
N ASP A 57 1.76 13.03 -4.75
CA ASP A 57 2.73 13.23 -3.67
C ASP A 57 4.18 12.89 -4.06
N GLY A 58 4.43 12.63 -5.35
CA GLY A 58 5.74 12.27 -5.87
C GLY A 58 6.15 10.82 -5.64
N THR A 59 5.32 10.01 -4.96
CA THR A 59 5.56 8.57 -4.83
C THR A 59 5.19 7.83 -6.11
N VAL A 60 5.70 6.61 -6.26
CA VAL A 60 5.30 5.70 -7.34
C VAL A 60 4.55 4.52 -6.75
N SER A 61 3.41 4.18 -7.35
CA SER A 61 2.63 2.99 -7.01
C SER A 61 2.90 1.91 -8.04
N ILE A 62 3.20 0.69 -7.59
CA ILE A 62 3.41 -0.51 -8.42
C ILE A 62 2.42 -1.58 -7.97
N ARG A 63 1.65 -2.12 -8.90
CA ARG A 63 0.76 -3.26 -8.69
C ARG A 63 1.37 -4.51 -9.32
N THR A 64 1.42 -5.59 -8.55
CA THR A 64 1.82 -6.92 -9.01
C THR A 64 0.70 -7.90 -8.74
N PHE A 65 0.40 -8.78 -9.70
CA PHE A 65 -0.46 -9.93 -9.48
C PHE A 65 0.25 -10.97 -8.61
N GLN A 66 -0.46 -11.71 -7.78
CA GLN A 66 0.07 -12.93 -7.16
C GLN A 66 -0.81 -14.11 -7.57
N SER A 67 -0.19 -15.09 -8.21
CA SER A 67 -0.86 -16.35 -8.57
C SER A 67 -1.32 -17.15 -7.34
N SER A 68 -0.68 -16.96 -6.19
CA SER A 68 -0.99 -17.62 -4.92
C SER A 68 -0.96 -16.63 -3.75
N PRO A 69 -1.98 -15.76 -3.60
CA PRO A 69 -1.99 -14.72 -2.58
C PRO A 69 -2.11 -15.30 -1.15
N PRO A 70 -1.70 -14.54 -0.11
CA PRO A 70 -1.87 -14.94 1.28
C PRO A 70 -3.35 -15.14 1.62
N ARG A 71 -3.65 -15.95 2.65
CA ARG A 71 -5.02 -16.40 2.98
C ARG A 71 -6.03 -15.25 3.15
N SER A 72 -5.56 -14.08 3.59
CA SER A 72 -6.36 -12.85 3.73
C SER A 72 -6.80 -12.21 2.39
N ALA A 73 -6.25 -12.65 1.25
CA ALA A 73 -6.47 -12.12 -0.09
C ALA A 73 -6.82 -13.22 -1.12
N ARG A 74 -7.32 -14.38 -0.66
CA ARG A 74 -7.57 -15.57 -1.50
C ARG A 74 -8.94 -15.67 -2.16
N ALA A 75 -9.91 -14.83 -1.78
CA ALA A 75 -11.30 -15.03 -2.19
C ALA A 75 -11.48 -15.03 -3.72
N ASP A 76 -10.70 -14.23 -4.45
CA ASP A 76 -10.97 -13.96 -5.88
C ASP A 76 -9.68 -13.81 -6.72
N GLY A 77 -8.53 -14.29 -6.22
CA GLY A 77 -7.23 -13.84 -6.69
C GLY A 77 -6.79 -12.56 -5.96
N GLY A 78 -5.54 -12.17 -6.12
CA GLY A 78 -5.02 -11.04 -5.38
C GLY A 78 -3.62 -10.67 -5.77
N GLY A 79 -3.09 -9.66 -5.10
CA GLY A 79 -1.77 -9.13 -5.42
C GLY A 79 -1.21 -8.25 -4.33
N GLN A 80 -0.12 -7.58 -4.70
CA GLN A 80 0.54 -6.60 -3.85
C GLN A 80 0.57 -5.25 -4.55
N ILE A 81 0.37 -4.21 -3.75
CA ILE A 81 0.61 -2.84 -4.15
C ILE A 81 1.75 -2.31 -3.31
N PHE A 82 2.80 -1.87 -3.99
CA PHE A 82 3.98 -1.27 -3.41
C PHE A 82 3.93 0.23 -3.64
N ARG A 83 4.21 1.00 -2.59
CA ARG A 83 4.45 2.43 -2.70
C ARG A 83 5.92 2.71 -2.50
N LEU A 84 6.52 3.41 -3.44
CA LEU A 84 7.92 3.75 -3.43
C LEU A 84 8.13 5.25 -3.38
N ARG A 85 9.17 5.66 -2.67
CA ARG A 85 9.67 7.04 -2.64
C ARG A 85 11.15 7.04 -2.97
N LYS A 86 11.61 8.06 -3.69
CA LYS A 86 13.05 8.30 -3.90
C LYS A 86 13.61 9.08 -2.72
N ASP A 87 14.63 8.53 -2.09
CA ASP A 87 15.29 9.06 -0.89
C ASP A 87 16.80 8.93 -1.08
N ASP A 88 17.53 10.04 -0.96
CA ASP A 88 18.98 10.14 -1.26
C ASP A 88 19.38 9.50 -2.61
N GLY A 89 18.57 9.74 -3.64
CA GLY A 89 18.81 9.23 -4.98
C GLY A 89 18.45 7.75 -5.19
N LYS A 90 17.98 7.02 -4.18
CA LYS A 90 17.59 5.61 -4.28
C LYS A 90 16.10 5.40 -4.05
N TRP A 91 15.49 4.47 -4.76
CA TRP A 91 14.09 4.09 -4.55
C TRP A 91 13.95 3.17 -3.34
N LYS A 92 13.00 3.47 -2.45
CA LYS A 92 12.69 2.66 -1.26
C LYS A 92 11.20 2.36 -1.19
N ILE A 93 10.84 1.14 -0.79
CA ILE A 93 9.45 0.76 -0.53
C ILE A 93 9.03 1.33 0.81
N ILE A 94 8.05 2.24 0.82
CA ILE A 94 7.53 2.91 2.02
C ILE A 94 6.19 2.32 2.50
N LYS A 95 5.47 1.61 1.64
CA LYS A 95 4.22 0.93 1.98
C LYS A 95 4.04 -0.31 1.13
N ARG A 96 3.49 -1.36 1.73
CA ARG A 96 3.03 -2.57 1.05
C ARG A 96 1.62 -2.88 1.52
N VAL A 97 0.73 -3.14 0.57
CA VAL A 97 -0.67 -3.51 0.84
C VAL A 97 -0.99 -4.73 0.00
N PHE A 98 -1.63 -5.73 0.61
CA PHE A 98 -2.20 -6.86 -0.13
C PHE A 98 -3.64 -6.52 -0.51
N TYR A 99 -4.03 -6.84 -1.74
CA TYR A 99 -5.43 -6.71 -2.18
C TYR A 99 -5.94 -8.07 -2.65
N ALA A 100 -7.23 -8.30 -2.43
CA ALA A 100 -8.00 -9.30 -3.15
C ALA A 100 -8.64 -8.63 -4.37
N THR A 101 -8.73 -9.33 -5.49
CA THR A 101 -9.54 -8.88 -6.65
C THR A 101 -11.03 -9.00 -6.39
#